data_AF-A0A963SE53-F1
#
_entry.id   AF-A0A963SE53-F1
#
_cell.length_a   1.000
_cell.length_b   1.000
_cell.length_c   1.000
_cell.angle_alpha   90.00
_cell.angle_beta   90.00
_cell.angle_gamma   90.00
#
_symmetry.space_group_name_H-M   'P 1'
#
loop_
_entity.id
_entity.type
_entity.pdbx_description
1 polymer ?
#
loop_
_entity_poly.entity_id
_entity_poly.type
_entity_poly.pdbx_seq_one_letter_code
_entity_poly.pdbx_strand_id
1 'polypeptide(L)'
;MIASSLVTLLMLQASAQVGVAIHPDNPETWVVEYPAVIVPYVDGYYNCLRSGGYEYGGGKNFETQHRADLPRCAEKGATLEQEANERLARSAVGKTTPPDKVAAVFETIRAIHIARGRDLDKTLAFNIEQTRRYVGDPPAQRRLDPADSAECLARVAEIDAARAEYDQANTARIESLYEKRKYTDEDRREIAEYQRKLAAFANRIFFERQQCAAAQ
;
A
#
# COMPACT_ATOMS: atom_id res chain seq x y z
N MET A 1 -28.64 -22.27 60.30
CA MET A 1 -29.07 -22.34 58.88
C MET A 1 -28.05 -21.57 58.06
N ILE A 2 -27.38 -22.28 57.17
CA ILE A 2 -26.35 -21.79 56.25
C ILE A 2 -27.07 -21.41 54.95
N ALA A 3 -26.93 -20.17 54.47
CA ALA A 3 -27.09 -19.78 53.06
C ALA A 3 -26.68 -18.32 52.91
N SER A 4 -25.44 -18.04 52.49
CA SER A 4 -25.06 -17.88 51.08
C SER A 4 -25.57 -16.58 50.45
N SER A 5 -24.81 -15.50 50.67
CA SER A 5 -24.85 -14.27 49.86
C SER A 5 -23.42 -13.94 49.44
N LEU A 6 -22.88 -14.74 48.53
CA LEU A 6 -21.60 -14.50 47.86
C LEU A 6 -21.80 -14.81 46.37
N VAL A 7 -22.44 -13.88 45.66
CA VAL A 7 -22.39 -13.81 44.20
C VAL A 7 -21.75 -12.48 43.85
N THR A 8 -20.47 -12.38 44.18
CA THR A 8 -19.60 -11.29 43.75
C THR A 8 -19.06 -11.66 42.37
N LEU A 9 -19.42 -10.85 41.38
CA LEU A 9 -18.68 -10.57 40.15
C LEU A 9 -17.89 -11.74 39.53
N LEU A 10 -18.54 -12.49 38.64
CA LEU A 10 -17.84 -13.19 37.56
C LEU A 10 -18.44 -12.80 36.20
N MET A 11 -18.50 -11.49 35.94
CA MET A 11 -18.51 -10.99 34.57
C MET A 11 -17.07 -11.07 34.07
N LEU A 12 -16.72 -12.26 33.58
CA LEU A 12 -15.52 -12.51 32.78
C LEU A 12 -15.45 -11.43 31.71
N GLN A 13 -14.47 -10.54 31.85
CA GLN A 13 -14.00 -9.71 30.76
C GLN A 13 -13.39 -10.63 29.71
N ALA A 14 -14.22 -11.16 28.83
CA ALA A 14 -13.78 -11.63 27.52
C ALA A 14 -13.45 -10.38 26.69
N SER A 15 -12.36 -9.71 27.05
CA SER A 15 -11.68 -8.85 26.08
C SER A 15 -11.20 -9.79 24.98
N ALA A 16 -11.89 -9.73 23.84
CA ALA A 16 -11.37 -10.23 22.59
C ALA A 16 -9.95 -9.70 22.46
N GLN A 17 -8.96 -10.57 22.64
CA GLN A 17 -7.56 -10.26 22.49
C GLN A 17 -7.34 -10.11 20.99
N VAL A 18 -7.50 -8.87 20.52
CA VAL A 18 -7.32 -8.54 19.11
C VAL A 18 -5.86 -8.81 18.78
N GLY A 19 -5.59 -9.86 18.00
CA GLY A 19 -4.30 -10.04 17.37
C GLY A 19 -3.96 -8.76 16.61
N VAL A 20 -2.77 -8.22 16.83
CA VAL A 20 -2.36 -7.03 16.07
C VAL A 20 -1.93 -7.53 14.70
N ALA A 21 -2.69 -7.12 13.69
CA ALA A 21 -2.39 -7.33 12.30
C ALA A 21 -1.50 -6.17 11.81
N ILE A 22 -0.29 -6.47 11.33
CA ILE A 22 0.42 -5.52 10.47
C ILE A 22 -0.13 -5.70 9.06
N HIS A 23 -0.63 -4.61 8.47
CA HIS A 23 -1.05 -4.54 7.08
C HIS A 23 0.04 -3.86 6.23
N PRO A 24 0.69 -4.57 5.29
CA PRO A 24 1.60 -3.96 4.31
C PRO A 24 0.84 -3.11 3.28
N ASP A 25 1.51 -2.10 2.73
CA ASP A 25 0.94 -1.03 1.88
C ASP A 25 0.45 -1.46 0.45
N ASN A 26 0.28 -2.76 0.16
CA ASN A 26 -0.54 -3.33 -0.94
C ASN A 26 -0.91 -4.80 -0.58
N PRO A 27 -2.11 -5.32 -0.90
CA PRO A 27 -3.23 -5.37 0.04
C PRO A 27 -3.93 -6.76 0.08
N GLU A 28 -3.31 -7.80 -0.51
CA GLU A 28 -3.87 -9.14 -0.64
C GLU A 28 -2.91 -10.17 -0.03
N THR A 29 -2.99 -10.42 1.29
CA THR A 29 -2.63 -11.69 1.99
C THR A 29 -1.40 -11.80 2.89
N TRP A 30 -0.63 -10.75 3.20
CA TRP A 30 0.41 -10.87 4.25
C TRP A 30 0.00 -10.14 5.51
N VAL A 31 -0.96 -10.72 6.24
CA VAL A 31 -1.32 -10.28 7.59
C VAL A 31 -0.48 -11.07 8.56
N VAL A 32 0.40 -10.39 9.30
CA VAL A 32 1.13 -11.02 10.41
C VAL A 32 0.36 -10.72 11.68
N GLU A 33 -0.25 -11.74 12.26
CA GLU A 33 -0.94 -11.65 13.55
C GLU A 33 -0.01 -12.08 14.68
N TYR A 34 0.06 -11.25 15.71
CA TYR A 34 0.79 -11.59 16.93
C TYR A 34 0.19 -10.90 18.15
N PRO A 35 0.51 -11.37 19.37
CA PRO A 35 -0.03 -10.79 20.58
C PRO A 35 0.40 -9.34 20.76
N ALA A 36 -0.53 -8.48 21.21
CA ALA A 36 -0.25 -7.06 21.45
C ALA A 36 0.96 -6.82 22.39
N VAL A 37 1.25 -7.76 23.29
CA VAL A 37 2.35 -7.65 24.25
C VAL A 37 3.74 -7.62 23.60
N ILE A 38 3.87 -8.11 22.35
CA ILE A 38 5.16 -8.11 21.63
C ILE A 38 5.29 -7.03 20.56
N VAL A 39 4.28 -6.16 20.42
CA VAL A 39 4.28 -5.05 19.45
C VAL A 39 5.56 -4.20 19.52
N PRO A 40 6.06 -3.76 20.69
CA PRO A 40 7.23 -2.89 20.74
C PRO A 40 8.50 -3.54 20.14
N TYR A 41 8.63 -4.87 20.25
CA TYR A 41 9.79 -5.59 19.72
C TYR A 41 9.70 -5.77 18.21
N VAL A 42 8.50 -6.09 17.72
CA VAL A 42 8.23 -6.15 16.28
C VAL A 42 8.46 -4.78 15.63
N ASP A 43 7.94 -3.70 16.22
CA ASP A 43 8.15 -2.33 15.73
C ASP A 43 9.64 -1.94 15.77
N GLY A 44 10.34 -2.30 16.85
CA GLY A 44 11.77 -2.07 16.98
C GLY A 44 12.58 -2.71 15.85
N TYR A 45 12.17 -3.90 15.39
CA TYR A 45 12.81 -4.60 14.29
C TYR A 45 12.45 -3.98 12.93
N TYR A 46 11.17 -3.68 12.70
CA TYR A 46 10.73 -2.95 11.50
C TYR A 46 11.44 -1.62 11.32
N ASN A 47 11.64 -0.86 12.41
CA ASN A 47 12.35 0.41 12.38
C ASN A 47 13.82 0.23 11.98
N CYS A 48 14.46 -0.86 12.41
CA CYS A 48 15.80 -1.20 11.92
C CYS A 48 15.79 -1.42 10.40
N LEU A 49 14.89 -2.29 9.92
CA LEU A 49 14.79 -2.62 8.50
C LEU A 49 14.51 -1.38 7.64
N ARG A 50 13.64 -0.47 8.09
CA ARG A 50 13.25 0.75 7.36
C ARG A 50 14.26 1.90 7.44
N SER A 51 15.27 1.81 8.31
CA SER A 51 16.25 2.90 8.50
C SER A 51 17.28 3.04 7.36
N GLY A 52 17.29 2.11 6.40
CA GLY A 52 18.18 2.17 5.24
C GLY A 52 17.86 3.34 4.30
N GLY A 53 18.90 3.98 3.76
CA GLY A 53 18.77 4.89 2.62
C GLY A 53 18.84 4.08 1.32
N TYR A 54 17.84 4.21 0.45
CA TYR A 54 17.75 3.43 -0.78
C TYR A 54 17.97 4.29 -2.01
N GLU A 55 18.77 3.78 -2.93
CA GLU A 55 19.04 4.41 -4.23
C GLU A 55 18.59 3.50 -5.37
N TYR A 56 18.15 4.10 -6.47
CA TYR A 56 17.77 3.36 -7.68
C TYR A 56 18.57 3.84 -8.89
N GLY A 57 19.04 2.90 -9.72
CA GLY A 57 19.87 3.18 -10.88
C GLY A 57 21.34 2.75 -10.70
N GLY A 58 22.13 2.81 -11.77
CA GLY A 58 23.55 2.40 -11.73
C GLY A 58 23.77 0.93 -11.32
N GLY A 59 22.81 0.05 -11.60
CA GLY A 59 22.82 -1.36 -11.19
C GLY A 59 22.23 -1.63 -9.79
N LYS A 60 21.82 -0.59 -9.05
CA LYS A 60 21.15 -0.72 -7.75
C LYS A 60 19.64 -0.90 -7.93
N ASN A 61 19.06 -1.82 -7.16
CA ASN A 61 17.62 -2.09 -7.07
C ASN A 61 17.19 -2.22 -5.60
N PHE A 62 15.90 -2.05 -5.33
CA PHE A 62 15.36 -2.05 -3.97
C PHE A 62 15.41 -3.44 -3.35
N GLU A 63 15.11 -4.51 -4.08
CA GLU A 63 15.14 -5.89 -3.53
C GLU A 63 16.52 -6.24 -2.96
N THR A 64 17.60 -5.91 -3.67
CA THR A 64 18.97 -6.20 -3.23
C THR A 64 19.34 -5.40 -1.98
N GLN A 65 18.95 -4.13 -1.92
CA GLN A 65 19.21 -3.29 -0.76
C GLN A 65 18.40 -3.75 0.46
N HIS A 66 17.14 -4.13 0.27
CA HIS A 66 16.30 -4.70 1.33
C HIS A 66 16.86 -6.03 1.85
N ARG A 67 17.42 -6.88 0.97
CA ARG A 67 18.15 -8.09 1.40
C ARG A 67 19.40 -7.76 2.22
N ALA A 68 20.09 -6.67 1.89
CA ALA A 68 21.28 -6.22 2.63
C ALA A 68 20.94 -5.66 4.02
N ASP A 69 19.70 -5.22 4.25
CA ASP A 69 19.24 -4.83 5.60
C ASP A 69 19.15 -6.00 6.56
N LEU A 70 18.89 -7.22 6.07
CA LEU A 70 18.76 -8.39 6.93
C LEU A 70 20.02 -8.67 7.75
N PRO A 71 21.22 -8.82 7.16
CA PRO A 71 22.44 -8.99 7.94
C PRO A 71 22.78 -7.75 8.79
N ARG A 72 22.50 -6.53 8.30
CA ARG A 72 22.70 -5.29 9.07
C ARG A 72 21.88 -5.25 10.36
N CYS A 73 20.64 -5.76 10.30
CA CYS A 73 19.71 -5.78 11.42
C CYS A 73 19.67 -7.12 12.17
N ALA A 74 20.53 -8.09 11.84
CA ALA A 74 20.47 -9.45 12.36
C ALA A 74 20.62 -9.49 13.89
N GLU A 75 21.64 -8.82 14.42
CA GLU A 75 21.90 -8.76 15.87
C GLU A 75 20.73 -8.14 16.63
N LYS A 76 20.27 -6.97 16.18
CA LYS A 76 19.11 -6.29 16.79
C LYS A 76 17.85 -7.14 16.69
N GLY A 77 17.64 -7.84 15.58
CA GLY A 77 16.53 -8.78 15.40
C GLY A 77 16.56 -9.91 16.41
N ALA A 78 17.71 -10.57 16.59
CA ALA A 78 17.89 -11.65 17.56
C ALA A 78 17.62 -11.18 19.01
N THR A 79 18.13 -10.01 19.39
CA THR A 79 17.89 -9.42 20.71
C THR A 79 16.40 -9.14 20.94
N LEU A 80 15.73 -8.50 19.98
CA LEU A 80 14.30 -8.19 20.09
C LEU A 80 13.41 -9.43 20.10
N GLU A 81 13.78 -10.48 19.36
CA GLU A 81 13.10 -11.77 19.37
C GLU A 81 13.22 -12.46 20.74
N GLN A 82 14.42 -12.43 21.35
CA GLN A 82 14.63 -12.94 22.70
C GLN A 82 13.81 -12.15 23.73
N GLU A 83 13.87 -10.82 23.69
CA GLU A 83 13.11 -9.97 24.63
C GLU A 83 11.60 -10.16 24.49
N ALA A 84 11.10 -10.35 23.27
CA ALA A 84 9.71 -10.68 23.01
C ALA A 84 9.30 -12.02 23.66
N ASN A 85 10.15 -13.04 23.54
CA ASN A 85 9.95 -14.34 24.18
C ASN A 85 9.94 -14.25 25.72
N GLU A 86 10.89 -13.52 26.29
CA GLU A 86 10.94 -13.28 27.73
C GLU A 86 9.70 -12.52 28.23
N ARG A 87 9.24 -11.54 27.44
CA ARG A 87 8.02 -10.80 27.76
C ARG A 87 6.78 -11.69 27.70
N LEU A 88 6.68 -12.55 26.69
CA LEU A 88 5.58 -13.50 26.53
C LEU A 88 5.53 -14.54 27.65
N ALA A 89 6.69 -15.04 28.09
CA ALA A 89 6.79 -16.01 29.18
C ALA A 89 6.19 -15.47 30.50
N ARG A 90 6.22 -14.15 30.71
CA ARG A 90 5.62 -13.47 31.87
C ARG A 90 4.15 -13.07 31.66
N SER A 91 3.55 -13.40 30.52
CA SER A 91 2.20 -13.00 30.15
C SER A 91 1.22 -14.16 30.16
N ALA A 92 -0.08 -13.87 30.30
CA ALA A 92 -1.13 -14.89 30.24
C ALA A 92 -1.21 -15.62 28.87
N VAL A 93 -0.69 -15.00 27.81
CA VAL A 93 -0.73 -15.51 26.43
C VAL A 93 0.54 -16.25 26.00
N GLY A 94 1.54 -16.36 26.88
CA GLY A 94 2.80 -17.06 26.57
C GLY A 94 2.62 -18.52 26.17
N LYS A 95 1.57 -19.18 26.69
CA LYS A 95 1.26 -20.59 26.34
C LYS A 95 0.71 -20.76 24.92
N THR A 96 0.05 -19.75 24.35
CA THR A 96 -0.55 -19.82 23.00
C THR A 96 0.38 -19.27 21.91
N THR A 97 1.42 -18.55 22.32
CA THR A 97 2.47 -18.00 21.46
C THR A 97 3.86 -18.47 21.95
N PRO A 98 4.19 -19.75 21.70
CA PRO A 98 5.51 -20.31 22.02
C PRO A 98 6.64 -19.69 21.16
N PRO A 99 7.92 -19.91 21.53
CA PRO A 99 9.05 -19.25 20.88
C PRO A 99 9.20 -19.47 19.38
N ASP A 100 8.82 -20.65 18.88
CA ASP A 100 8.74 -20.96 17.45
C ASP A 100 7.75 -20.07 16.69
N LYS A 101 6.61 -19.72 17.31
CA LYS A 101 5.68 -18.75 16.71
C LYS A 101 6.26 -17.34 16.69
N VAL A 102 7.02 -16.94 17.71
CA VAL A 102 7.69 -15.64 17.73
C VAL A 102 8.75 -15.59 16.63
N ALA A 103 9.57 -16.62 16.50
CA ALA A 103 10.55 -16.74 15.41
C ALA A 103 9.87 -16.65 14.04
N ALA A 104 8.73 -17.33 13.84
CA ALA A 104 7.95 -17.25 12.61
C ALA A 104 7.43 -15.83 12.29
N VAL A 105 7.05 -15.05 13.32
CA VAL A 105 6.69 -13.63 13.14
C VAL A 105 7.87 -12.84 12.60
N PHE A 106 9.05 -12.96 13.21
CA PHE A 106 10.25 -12.24 12.77
C PHE A 106 10.71 -12.67 11.36
N GLU A 107 10.64 -13.97 11.04
CA GLU A 107 10.92 -14.47 9.68
C GLU A 107 9.93 -13.92 8.64
N THR A 108 8.64 -13.89 8.99
CA THR A 108 7.62 -13.35 8.08
C THR A 108 7.87 -11.87 7.81
N ILE A 109 8.28 -11.10 8.82
CA ILE A 109 8.68 -9.69 8.67
C ILE A 109 9.88 -9.54 7.72
N ARG A 110 10.90 -10.41 7.83
CA ARG A 110 12.04 -10.43 6.89
C ARG A 110 11.59 -10.67 5.45
N ALA A 111 10.72 -11.66 5.25
CA ALA A 111 10.20 -12.00 3.93
C ALA A 111 9.38 -10.84 3.34
N ILE A 112 8.52 -10.21 4.14
CA ILE A 112 7.74 -9.03 3.74
C ILE A 112 8.66 -7.88 3.35
N HIS A 113 9.74 -7.63 4.10
CA HIS A 113 10.69 -6.56 3.79
C HIS A 113 11.30 -6.74 2.40
N ILE A 114 11.79 -7.95 2.07
CA ILE A 114 12.35 -8.25 0.74
C ILE A 114 11.29 -8.12 -0.36
N ALA A 115 10.09 -8.65 -0.12
CA ALA A 115 8.99 -8.60 -1.08
C ALA A 115 8.61 -7.16 -1.44
N ARG A 116 8.59 -6.25 -0.44
CA ARG A 116 8.37 -4.82 -0.67
C ARG A 116 9.43 -4.21 -1.60
N GLY A 117 10.70 -4.56 -1.41
CA GLY A 117 11.77 -4.11 -2.32
C GLY A 117 11.51 -4.56 -3.75
N ARG A 118 11.13 -5.82 -3.95
CA ARG A 118 10.78 -6.36 -5.27
C ARG A 118 9.59 -5.65 -5.91
N ASP A 119 8.57 -5.32 -5.14
CA ASP A 119 7.38 -4.65 -5.67
C ASP A 119 7.65 -3.18 -6.00
N LEU A 120 8.54 -2.52 -5.26
CA LEU A 120 9.06 -1.19 -5.62
C LEU A 120 9.82 -1.25 -6.95
N ASP A 121 10.67 -2.28 -7.14
CA ASP A 121 11.39 -2.48 -8.41
C ASP A 121 10.42 -2.67 -9.58
N LYS A 122 9.38 -3.50 -9.44
CA LYS A 122 8.35 -3.68 -10.49
C LYS A 122 7.60 -2.39 -10.79
N THR A 123 7.17 -1.68 -9.75
CA THR A 123 6.41 -0.42 -9.89
C THR A 123 7.23 0.63 -10.61
N LEU A 124 8.50 0.78 -10.23
CA LEU A 124 9.39 1.73 -10.85
C LEU A 124 9.75 1.33 -12.29
N ALA A 125 10.01 0.05 -12.56
CA ALA A 125 10.23 -0.44 -13.92
C ALA A 125 9.02 -0.19 -14.82
N PHE A 126 7.82 -0.43 -14.32
CA PHE A 126 6.58 -0.09 -15.02
C PHE A 126 6.49 1.41 -15.30
N ASN A 127 6.74 2.26 -14.31
CA ASN A 127 6.69 3.72 -14.48
C ASN A 127 7.74 4.24 -15.47
N ILE A 128 8.95 3.68 -15.47
CA ILE A 128 10.00 4.02 -16.44
C ILE A 128 9.58 3.59 -17.85
N GLU A 129 9.02 2.39 -18.01
CA GLU A 129 8.56 1.91 -19.31
C GLU A 129 7.38 2.73 -19.84
N GLN A 130 6.40 3.07 -18.99
CA GLN A 130 5.32 3.98 -19.35
C GLN A 130 5.91 5.32 -19.78
N THR A 131 6.75 5.94 -18.96
CA THR A 131 7.42 7.20 -19.30
C THR A 131 8.19 7.10 -20.61
N ARG A 132 8.94 6.01 -20.87
CA ARG A 132 9.67 5.81 -22.13
C ARG A 132 8.75 5.66 -23.33
N ARG A 133 7.61 4.99 -23.20
CA ARG A 133 6.62 4.94 -24.30
C ARG A 133 6.05 6.32 -24.59
N TYR A 134 5.87 7.14 -23.57
CA TYR A 134 5.36 8.50 -23.71
C TYR A 134 6.43 9.54 -24.12
N VAL A 135 7.71 9.30 -23.82
CA VAL A 135 8.85 10.21 -24.11
C VAL A 135 9.68 9.74 -25.31
N GLY A 136 9.58 8.46 -25.70
CA GLY A 136 10.32 7.83 -26.80
C GLY A 136 9.80 8.21 -28.18
N ASP A 137 8.56 8.67 -28.26
CA ASP A 137 8.14 9.66 -29.23
C ASP A 137 7.89 10.96 -28.45
N PRO A 138 8.89 11.85 -28.25
CA PRO A 138 8.51 13.24 -28.24
C PRO A 138 7.81 13.42 -29.60
N PRO A 139 6.61 14.01 -29.73
CA PRO A 139 6.32 14.62 -31.01
C PRO A 139 7.55 15.47 -31.28
N ALA A 140 8.26 15.18 -32.38
CA ALA A 140 9.25 16.11 -32.89
C ALA A 140 8.62 17.48 -32.68
N GLN A 141 9.34 18.42 -32.04
CA GLN A 141 8.88 19.80 -31.85
C GLN A 141 8.65 20.39 -33.25
N ARG A 142 7.60 19.94 -33.89
CA ARG A 142 6.99 20.46 -35.08
C ARG A 142 6.29 21.64 -34.48
N ARG A 143 6.80 22.83 -34.76
CA ARG A 143 5.94 24.00 -34.72
C ARG A 143 4.75 23.61 -35.60
N LEU A 144 3.66 23.27 -34.94
CA LEU A 144 2.42 22.98 -35.60
C LEU A 144 2.01 24.29 -36.26
N ASP A 145 1.62 24.26 -37.53
CA ASP A 145 1.07 25.44 -38.16
C ASP A 145 -0.16 25.93 -37.33
N PRO A 146 -0.57 27.20 -37.40
CA PRO A 146 -1.72 27.70 -36.66
C PRO A 146 -3.01 26.87 -36.87
N ALA A 147 -3.15 26.24 -38.04
CA ALA A 147 -4.23 25.30 -38.34
C ALA A 147 -4.15 24.00 -37.51
N ASP A 148 -2.95 23.45 -37.33
CA ASP A 148 -2.69 22.26 -36.53
C ASP A 148 -2.88 22.54 -35.02
N SER A 149 -2.67 23.80 -34.59
CA SER A 149 -2.96 24.25 -33.22
C SER A 149 -4.47 24.30 -32.93
N ALA A 150 -5.28 24.74 -33.90
CA ALA A 150 -6.74 24.71 -33.78
C ALA A 150 -7.28 23.28 -33.74
N GLU A 151 -6.71 22.37 -34.54
CA GLU A 151 -7.05 20.95 -34.52
C GLU A 151 -6.64 20.29 -33.18
N CYS A 152 -5.48 20.67 -32.62
CA CYS A 152 -5.03 20.23 -31.31
C CYS A 152 -6.00 20.63 -30.19
N LEU A 153 -6.45 21.90 -30.20
CA LEU A 153 -7.45 22.38 -29.24
C LEU A 153 -8.81 21.71 -29.42
N ALA A 154 -9.20 21.39 -30.66
CA ALA A 154 -10.42 20.63 -30.92
C ALA A 154 -10.36 19.22 -30.30
N ARG A 155 -9.24 18.50 -30.44
CA ARG A 155 -9.04 17.19 -29.78
C ARG A 155 -9.11 17.29 -28.25
N VAL A 156 -8.50 18.32 -27.66
CA VAL A 156 -8.61 18.56 -26.20
C VAL A 156 -10.08 18.75 -25.81
N ALA A 157 -10.83 19.56 -26.56
CA ALA A 157 -12.25 19.80 -26.30
C ALA A 157 -13.10 18.53 -26.43
N GLU A 158 -12.81 17.67 -27.41
CA GLU A 158 -13.47 16.37 -27.55
C GLU A 158 -13.21 15.45 -26.34
N ILE A 159 -11.98 15.40 -25.84
CA ILE A 159 -11.63 14.59 -24.68
C ILE A 159 -12.27 15.16 -23.41
N ASP A 160 -12.28 16.48 -23.25
CA ASP A 160 -12.97 17.17 -22.15
C ASP A 160 -14.48 16.89 -22.18
N ALA A 161 -15.11 16.90 -23.36
CA ALA A 161 -16.52 16.58 -23.54
C ALA A 161 -16.83 15.11 -23.22
N ALA A 162 -16.00 14.17 -23.71
CA ALA A 162 -16.15 12.74 -23.40
C ALA A 162 -15.96 12.44 -21.91
N ARG A 163 -15.05 13.15 -21.23
CA ARG A 163 -14.89 13.08 -19.77
C ARG A 163 -16.14 13.56 -19.06
N ALA A 164 -16.70 14.70 -19.48
CA ALA A 164 -17.91 15.27 -18.88
C ALA A 164 -19.14 14.36 -19.08
N GLU A 165 -19.31 13.78 -20.26
CA GLU A 165 -20.37 12.81 -20.54
C GLU A 165 -20.21 11.55 -19.67
N TYR A 166 -18.99 11.03 -19.54
CA TYR A 166 -18.72 9.88 -18.68
C TYR A 166 -18.99 10.20 -17.21
N ASP A 167 -18.55 11.36 -16.71
CA ASP A 167 -18.83 11.81 -15.34
C ASP A 167 -20.35 11.91 -15.13
N GLN A 168 -21.06 12.64 -15.99
CA GLN A 168 -22.51 12.82 -15.91
C GLN A 168 -23.28 11.49 -15.93
N ALA A 169 -22.89 10.54 -16.79
CA ALA A 169 -23.53 9.23 -16.90
C ALA A 169 -23.33 8.35 -15.65
N ASN A 170 -22.31 8.64 -14.84
CA ASN A 170 -21.89 7.76 -13.75
C ASN A 170 -21.96 8.39 -12.36
N THR A 171 -21.99 9.73 -12.24
CA THR A 171 -21.94 10.45 -10.96
C THR A 171 -23.06 10.01 -10.01
N ALA A 172 -24.32 9.99 -10.44
CA ALA A 172 -25.43 9.57 -9.57
C ALA A 172 -25.29 8.13 -9.05
N ARG A 173 -24.79 7.22 -9.90
CA ARG A 173 -24.51 5.83 -9.52
C ARG A 173 -23.40 5.79 -8.47
N ILE A 174 -22.30 6.50 -8.70
CA ILE A 174 -21.15 6.52 -7.79
C ILE A 174 -21.48 7.22 -6.47
N GLU A 175 -22.24 8.31 -6.47
CA GLU A 175 -22.77 8.98 -5.28
C GLU A 175 -23.61 8.01 -4.42
N SER A 176 -24.48 7.23 -5.06
CA SER A 176 -25.28 6.22 -4.35
C SER A 176 -24.42 5.12 -3.68
N LEU A 177 -23.26 4.80 -4.25
CA LEU A 177 -22.29 3.90 -3.60
C LEU A 177 -21.66 4.57 -2.39
N TYR A 178 -21.31 5.86 -2.47
CA TYR A 178 -20.70 6.58 -1.36
C TYR A 178 -21.62 6.71 -0.14
N GLU A 179 -22.94 6.78 -0.36
CA GLU A 179 -23.94 6.86 0.70
C GLU A 179 -24.14 5.55 1.48
N LYS A 180 -23.61 4.42 1.00
CA LYS A 180 -23.73 3.12 1.68
C LYS A 180 -22.93 3.14 3.00
N ARG A 181 -23.53 2.64 4.09
CA ARG A 181 -22.85 2.47 5.39
C ARG A 181 -21.71 1.43 5.37
N LYS A 182 -21.74 0.48 4.43
CA LYS A 182 -20.72 -0.56 4.25
C LYS A 182 -20.55 -0.83 2.75
N TYR A 183 -19.31 -0.87 2.28
CA TYR A 183 -18.98 -1.18 0.89
C TYR A 183 -18.64 -2.65 0.75
N THR A 184 -19.22 -3.29 -0.26
CA THR A 184 -18.82 -4.60 -0.76
C THR A 184 -17.55 -4.48 -1.61
N ASP A 185 -16.90 -5.61 -1.91
CA ASP A 185 -15.74 -5.61 -2.82
C ASP A 185 -16.12 -5.24 -4.25
N GLU A 186 -17.38 -5.47 -4.64
CA GLU A 186 -17.92 -4.98 -5.91
C GLU A 186 -18.05 -3.46 -5.93
N ASP A 187 -18.62 -2.85 -4.88
CA ASP A 187 -18.71 -1.39 -4.75
C ASP A 187 -17.33 -0.73 -4.84
N ARG A 188 -16.32 -1.31 -4.18
CA ARG A 188 -14.94 -0.81 -4.21
C ARG A 188 -14.32 -0.91 -5.61
N ARG A 189 -14.56 -2.01 -6.33
CA ARG A 189 -14.09 -2.18 -7.70
C ARG A 189 -14.73 -1.14 -8.63
N GLU A 190 -16.02 -0.92 -8.49
CA GLU A 190 -16.80 0.03 -9.29
C GLU A 190 -16.34 1.49 -9.08
N ILE A 191 -16.14 1.90 -7.83
CA ILE A 191 -15.55 3.21 -7.49
C ILE A 191 -14.14 3.35 -8.07
N ALA A 192 -13.31 2.30 -7.94
CA ALA A 192 -11.94 2.34 -8.44
C ALA A 192 -11.89 2.38 -9.98
N GLU A 193 -12.78 1.68 -10.68
CA GLU A 193 -12.91 1.75 -12.14
C GLU A 193 -13.29 3.15 -12.60
N TYR A 194 -14.27 3.77 -11.95
CA TYR A 194 -14.68 5.14 -12.22
C TYR A 194 -13.52 6.13 -12.07
N GLN A 195 -12.82 6.07 -10.94
CA GLN A 195 -11.66 6.93 -10.68
C GLN A 195 -10.53 6.71 -11.68
N ARG A 196 -10.22 5.45 -12.03
CA ARG A 196 -9.21 5.12 -13.05
C ARG A 196 -9.58 5.71 -14.41
N LYS A 197 -10.86 5.66 -14.79
CA LYS A 197 -11.33 6.19 -16.07
C LYS A 197 -11.24 7.72 -16.11
N LEU A 198 -11.63 8.41 -15.03
CA LEU A 198 -11.47 9.86 -14.91
C LEU A 198 -9.99 10.28 -14.93
N ALA A 199 -9.12 9.55 -14.25
CA ALA A 199 -7.67 9.80 -14.26
C ALA A 199 -7.08 9.59 -15.67
N ALA A 200 -7.53 8.59 -16.40
CA ALA A 200 -7.11 8.36 -17.79
C ALA A 200 -7.49 9.54 -18.70
N PHE A 201 -8.70 10.10 -18.56
CA PHE A 201 -9.09 11.32 -19.26
C PHE A 201 -8.20 12.51 -18.88
N ALA A 202 -8.00 12.75 -17.59
CA ALA A 202 -7.17 13.87 -17.10
C ALA A 202 -5.73 13.81 -17.62
N ASN A 203 -5.12 12.62 -17.60
CA ASN A 203 -3.79 12.41 -18.17
C ASN A 203 -3.77 12.70 -19.67
N ARG A 204 -4.77 12.21 -20.41
CA ARG A 204 -4.85 12.46 -21.86
C ARG A 204 -5.00 13.95 -22.18
N ILE A 205 -5.87 14.67 -21.47
CA ILE A 205 -6.04 16.13 -21.59
C ILE A 205 -4.72 16.85 -21.32
N PHE A 206 -4.04 16.49 -20.23
CA PHE A 206 -2.75 17.07 -19.87
C PHE A 206 -1.70 16.90 -20.98
N PHE A 207 -1.57 15.68 -21.52
CA PHE A 207 -0.61 15.40 -22.59
C PHE A 207 -0.96 16.14 -23.89
N GLU A 208 -2.22 16.11 -24.32
CA GLU A 208 -2.65 16.83 -25.52
C GLU A 208 -2.41 18.34 -25.37
N ARG A 209 -2.69 18.92 -24.20
CA ARG A 209 -2.38 20.33 -23.91
C ARG A 209 -0.88 20.62 -23.93
N GLN A 210 -0.03 19.72 -23.43
CA GLN A 210 1.42 19.88 -23.54
C GLN A 210 1.89 19.88 -25.00
N GLN A 211 1.30 19.03 -25.85
CA GLN A 211 1.58 19.02 -27.28
C GLN A 211 1.13 20.32 -27.94
N CYS A 212 -0.03 20.87 -27.57
CA CYS A 212 -0.49 22.17 -28.07
C CYS A 212 0.38 23.35 -27.56
N ALA A 213 0.90 23.28 -26.34
CA ALA A 213 1.74 24.34 -25.76
C ALA A 213 3.15 24.37 -26.34
N ALA A 214 3.70 23.19 -26.71
CA ALA A 214 4.97 23.09 -27.42
C ALA A 214 4.90 23.58 -28.89
N ALA A 215 3.70 23.93 -29.38
CA ALA A 215 3.44 24.46 -30.70
C ALA A 215 3.31 25.99 -30.77
N GLN A 216 3.16 26.69 -29.64
CA GLN A 216 3.09 28.15 -29.54
C GLN A 216 4.48 28.76 -29.37
#